data_AF-F8CMC0-F1
#
_entry.id   AF-F8CMC0-F1
#
_cell.length_a   1.000
_cell.length_b   1.000
_cell.length_c   1.000
_cell.angle_alpha   90.00
_cell.angle_beta   90.00
_cell.angle_gamma   90.00
#
_symmetry.space_group_name_H-M   'P 1'
#
loop_
_entity.id
_entity.type
_entity.pdbx_description
1 polymer ?
#
loop_
_entity_poly.entity_id
_entity_poly.type
_entity_poly.pdbx_seq_one_letter_code
_entity_poly.pdbx_strand_id
1 'polypeptide(L)'
;MGTGCGDECVDQFDCRSDNGPPAAGKQWTCSSGNCEQRDIVQAPDAGSEDDAGTEDDAGTTDPDAGTEGCTSNATCGLTETCNTETSTCEDSGFVTPVATTSTQIQAVRDAADGALDPALPIEGAFVTFIKPAVTGSSELPGFFVQAEAQGPALFVSDATALAAVAVGDRVSFSVTSKATTDGLRSASAVTGTTVISQGHPVQSQSTATPAGLAVNRSADTSETLVTGLDSVESELTYLTGTIAANGSGIGAGYTGFQVTTEGVTAAAANFRLRVPATLATELDIAQGCTFTLNAGPIWRFNDNAQPSAFAASDLTLSNCAAPEFASASATSLTEVVLNFSRNISAASITNAAEQFTLTEGLTVSAARVEGKQVFLTTSEQTPGANYSVTVANTVTDLAGGTVATEGSTQAFRGYRTPAVLRLTEVQPNAAGAKDMVELQVITAGTTSGLILAQDSASSPGPLAVFPDVDVAADDIIVVHLNVAQDFPVETQAKNEHPQSTNPTHFDTAWDFAGNGTFAITYSSRIILVQDAAGNIQDAVPFRTTGAPPNAFPGHLQAIQAAGHWDPVDCDGAPCTNTSTPSAGDISAVWTGIPRDADTTSNSVRRISADDTNSLVDWAVGAPSWGLPNF
;
A
#
# COMPACT_ATOMS: atom_id res chain seq x y z
N MET A 1 -36.67 39.42 3.44
CA MET A 1 -35.71 39.10 2.35
C MET A 1 -34.68 38.17 2.99
N GLY A 2 -34.70 36.85 2.90
CA GLY A 2 -35.33 35.92 1.96
C GLY A 2 -34.23 35.20 1.17
N THR A 3 -33.66 34.11 1.69
CA THR A 3 -32.78 33.17 0.95
C THR A 3 -32.91 31.74 1.49
N GLY A 4 -33.76 30.96 0.81
CA GLY A 4 -33.66 29.52 0.51
C GLY A 4 -33.35 28.50 1.61
N CYS A 5 -34.37 27.76 2.03
CA CYS A 5 -34.26 26.51 2.78
C CYS A 5 -33.52 25.44 1.95
N GLY A 6 -32.50 24.82 2.54
CA GLY A 6 -32.10 23.46 2.17
C GLY A 6 -32.99 22.45 2.91
N ASP A 7 -33.07 21.24 2.38
CA ASP A 7 -33.83 20.13 2.97
C ASP A 7 -33.34 19.86 4.41
N GLU A 8 -34.28 19.67 5.35
CA GLU A 8 -34.05 19.43 6.78
C GLU A 8 -33.42 18.05 7.06
N CYS A 9 -33.51 17.11 6.10
CA CYS A 9 -32.97 15.76 6.24
C CYS A 9 -32.74 15.10 4.87
N VAL A 10 -31.85 14.10 4.84
CA VAL A 10 -31.66 13.16 3.73
C VAL A 10 -32.11 11.76 4.13
N ASP A 11 -31.96 11.38 5.41
CA ASP A 11 -32.42 10.10 5.94
C ASP A 11 -32.93 10.16 7.41
N GLN A 12 -33.26 9.00 7.99
CA GLN A 12 -33.73 8.92 9.38
C GLN A 12 -32.64 9.24 10.42
N PHE A 13 -31.36 9.12 10.05
CA PHE A 13 -30.24 9.36 10.95
C PHE A 13 -30.05 10.86 11.14
N ASP A 14 -30.17 11.65 10.06
CA ASP A 14 -30.19 13.11 10.14
C ASP A 14 -31.29 13.59 11.10
N CYS A 15 -32.49 13.03 10.97
CA CYS A 15 -33.61 13.36 11.85
C CYS A 15 -33.37 12.99 13.31
N ARG A 16 -32.70 11.87 13.58
CA ARG A 16 -32.37 11.44 14.95
C ARG A 16 -31.26 12.30 15.56
N SER A 17 -30.29 12.74 14.74
CA SER A 17 -29.19 13.60 15.17
C SER A 17 -29.72 14.96 15.65
N ASP A 18 -30.63 15.56 14.90
CA ASP A 18 -31.09 16.93 15.15
C ASP A 18 -32.27 17.01 16.12
N ASN A 19 -33.14 16.00 16.15
CA ASN A 19 -34.36 16.00 16.97
C ASN A 19 -34.34 14.99 18.14
N GLY A 20 -33.26 14.21 18.30
CA GLY A 20 -33.12 13.23 19.37
C GLY A 20 -33.95 11.94 19.15
N PRO A 21 -34.12 11.10 20.17
CA PRO A 21 -34.85 9.83 20.03
C PRO A 21 -36.35 10.06 19.74
N PRO A 22 -36.97 9.25 18.86
CA PRO A 22 -38.40 9.35 18.55
C PRO A 22 -39.26 8.98 19.76
N ALA A 23 -40.55 9.36 19.73
CA ALA A 23 -41.49 8.97 20.78
C ALA A 23 -41.66 7.44 20.86
N ALA A 24 -42.05 6.92 22.02
CA ALA A 24 -42.23 5.49 22.23
C ALA A 24 -43.19 4.89 21.19
N GLY A 25 -42.76 3.82 20.51
CA GLY A 25 -43.52 3.17 19.44
C GLY A 25 -43.45 3.89 18.08
N LYS A 26 -42.60 4.90 17.92
CA LYS A 26 -42.38 5.63 16.66
C LYS A 26 -40.92 5.59 16.20
N GLN A 27 -40.71 5.81 14.91
CA GLN A 27 -39.40 5.99 14.26
C GLN A 27 -39.38 7.30 13.47
N TRP A 28 -38.19 7.89 13.30
CA TRP A 28 -38.01 9.03 12.40
C TRP A 28 -38.03 8.58 10.94
N THR A 29 -38.62 9.40 10.07
CA THR A 29 -38.63 9.20 8.63
C THR A 29 -38.40 10.56 7.98
N CYS A 30 -37.43 10.63 7.07
CA CYS A 30 -37.25 11.82 6.25
C CYS A 30 -38.25 11.78 5.08
N SER A 31 -39.19 12.73 5.04
CA SER A 31 -40.19 12.82 3.98
C SER A 31 -40.04 14.16 3.25
N SER A 32 -39.58 14.09 2.00
CA SER A 32 -39.37 15.27 1.14
C SER A 32 -38.59 16.39 1.83
N GLY A 33 -37.49 16.02 2.50
CA GLY A 33 -36.62 16.96 3.19
C GLY A 33 -37.18 17.52 4.49
N ASN A 34 -38.16 16.86 5.14
CA ASN A 34 -38.62 17.20 6.50
C ASN A 34 -38.66 15.96 7.39
N CYS A 35 -38.38 16.15 8.68
CA CYS A 35 -38.38 15.07 9.66
C CYS A 35 -39.78 14.79 10.24
N GLU A 36 -40.31 13.59 10.00
CA GLU A 36 -41.60 13.16 10.54
C GLU A 36 -41.46 11.89 11.39
N GLN A 37 -42.29 11.73 12.43
CA GLN A 37 -42.34 10.49 13.21
C GLN A 37 -43.48 9.58 12.73
N ARG A 38 -43.15 8.33 12.35
CA ARG A 38 -44.11 7.29 11.96
C ARG A 38 -44.18 6.19 13.00
N ASP A 39 -45.36 5.57 13.15
CA ASP A 39 -45.52 4.42 14.04
C ASP A 39 -44.67 3.23 13.58
N ILE A 40 -44.01 2.57 14.53
CA ILE A 40 -43.31 1.31 14.29
C ILE A 40 -44.38 0.24 14.12
N VAL A 41 -44.63 -0.16 12.87
CA VAL A 41 -45.46 -1.33 12.57
C VAL A 41 -44.67 -2.55 13.03
N GLN A 42 -45.02 -3.06 14.20
CA GLN A 42 -44.42 -4.25 14.79
C GLN A 42 -44.82 -5.46 13.94
N ALA A 43 -43.87 -6.06 13.22
CA ALA A 43 -44.07 -7.38 12.63
C ALA A 43 -44.45 -8.37 13.74
N PRO A 44 -45.39 -9.31 13.54
CA PRO A 44 -45.82 -10.20 14.60
C PRO A 44 -44.64 -11.05 15.10
N ASP A 45 -44.49 -11.00 16.42
CA ASP A 45 -43.51 -11.70 17.23
C ASP A 45 -43.58 -13.22 17.02
N ALA A 46 -42.42 -13.84 16.79
CA ALA A 46 -42.29 -15.29 16.65
C ALA A 46 -42.22 -15.93 18.05
N GLY A 47 -43.40 -16.19 18.63
CA GLY A 47 -43.54 -16.85 19.92
C GLY A 47 -44.54 -18.01 19.91
N SER A 48 -43.99 -19.23 20.05
CA SER A 48 -44.51 -20.42 20.76
C SER A 48 -45.98 -20.88 20.66
N GLU A 49 -46.09 -22.14 20.22
CA GLU A 49 -46.94 -23.25 20.72
C GLU A 49 -48.44 -23.35 20.35
N ASP A 50 -48.74 -24.54 19.81
CA ASP A 50 -49.95 -25.37 19.79
C ASP A 50 -51.25 -24.95 19.05
N ASP A 51 -51.43 -25.71 17.96
CA ASP A 51 -52.64 -26.25 17.30
C ASP A 51 -53.98 -26.20 18.05
N ALA A 52 -55.00 -25.62 17.41
CA ALA A 52 -56.30 -26.25 17.12
C ALA A 52 -57.36 -25.22 16.67
N GLY A 53 -58.03 -25.46 15.54
CA GLY A 53 -59.35 -24.87 15.26
C GLY A 53 -59.69 -24.61 13.80
N THR A 54 -60.54 -25.48 13.24
CA THR A 54 -61.27 -25.40 11.98
C THR A 54 -62.32 -24.27 11.92
N GLU A 55 -62.53 -23.66 10.75
CA GLU A 55 -63.76 -23.66 9.90
C GLU A 55 -63.63 -22.63 8.74
N ASP A 56 -64.20 -22.95 7.58
CA ASP A 56 -64.20 -22.18 6.34
C ASP A 56 -64.95 -20.82 6.45
N ASP A 57 -64.39 -19.75 5.87
CA ASP A 57 -65.18 -18.82 5.04
C ASP A 57 -64.31 -18.04 4.03
N ALA A 58 -64.86 -17.88 2.84
CA ALA A 58 -64.25 -17.31 1.66
C ALA A 58 -64.11 -15.78 1.77
N GLY A 59 -62.89 -15.30 1.59
CA GLY A 59 -62.58 -13.87 1.45
C GLY A 59 -61.46 -13.67 0.44
N THR A 60 -61.82 -13.60 -0.84
CA THR A 60 -60.94 -13.05 -1.88
C THR A 60 -60.81 -11.54 -1.68
N THR A 61 -59.68 -11.07 -1.19
CA THR A 61 -59.04 -9.79 -1.58
C THR A 61 -57.57 -9.88 -1.19
N ASP A 62 -56.76 -10.25 -2.18
CA ASP A 62 -55.48 -9.64 -2.51
C ASP A 62 -54.55 -9.21 -1.34
N PRO A 63 -53.45 -9.92 -1.06
CA PRO A 63 -52.28 -9.23 -0.56
C PRO A 63 -51.70 -8.48 -1.76
N ASP A 64 -51.97 -7.18 -1.83
CA ASP A 64 -51.18 -6.20 -2.58
C ASP A 64 -49.75 -6.23 -2.01
N ALA A 65 -49.02 -7.29 -2.39
CA ALA A 65 -47.59 -7.24 -2.56
C ALA A 65 -47.41 -6.22 -3.68
N GLY A 66 -47.33 -4.95 -3.29
CA GLY A 66 -47.08 -3.84 -4.19
C GLY A 66 -46.00 -4.28 -5.15
N THR A 67 -46.42 -4.56 -6.39
CA THR A 67 -45.50 -4.88 -7.46
C THR A 67 -44.80 -3.56 -7.69
N GLU A 68 -43.63 -3.36 -7.10
CA GLU A 68 -42.73 -2.30 -7.54
C GLU A 68 -42.44 -2.60 -9.00
N GLY A 69 -43.22 -1.98 -9.87
CA GLY A 69 -43.05 -2.10 -11.30
C GLY A 69 -41.69 -1.57 -11.71
N CYS A 70 -41.24 -1.93 -12.91
CA CYS A 70 -39.92 -1.51 -13.37
C CYS A 70 -39.84 0.04 -13.43
N THR A 71 -38.69 0.60 -13.05
CA THR A 71 -38.38 2.02 -13.25
C THR A 71 -37.28 2.23 -14.29
N SER A 72 -36.55 1.16 -14.63
CA SER A 72 -35.55 1.13 -15.70
C SER A 72 -35.33 -0.31 -16.18
N ASN A 73 -34.53 -0.49 -17.24
CA ASN A 73 -34.18 -1.83 -17.72
C ASN A 73 -33.36 -2.64 -16.72
N ALA A 74 -32.77 -2.02 -15.69
CA ALA A 74 -31.95 -2.70 -14.70
C ALA A 74 -32.73 -3.73 -13.86
N THR A 75 -34.05 -3.62 -13.81
CA THR A 75 -34.95 -4.56 -13.12
C THR A 75 -35.65 -5.53 -14.08
N CYS A 76 -35.37 -5.45 -15.37
CA CYS A 76 -35.97 -6.29 -16.41
C CYS A 76 -35.01 -7.36 -16.90
N GLY A 77 -35.53 -8.43 -17.50
CA GLY A 77 -34.69 -9.42 -18.19
C GLY A 77 -33.94 -8.80 -19.37
N LEU A 78 -32.84 -9.42 -19.78
CA LEU A 78 -31.98 -8.90 -20.87
C LEU A 78 -32.71 -8.68 -22.21
N THR A 79 -33.78 -9.46 -22.47
CA THR A 79 -34.59 -9.34 -23.70
C THR A 79 -35.82 -8.44 -23.52
N GLU A 80 -35.95 -7.81 -22.37
CA GLU A 80 -37.08 -6.95 -22.02
C GLU A 80 -36.63 -5.50 -21.89
N THR A 81 -37.57 -4.58 -22.06
CA THR A 81 -37.40 -3.16 -21.76
C THR A 81 -38.50 -2.72 -20.82
N CYS A 82 -38.16 -1.82 -19.92
CA CYS A 82 -39.12 -1.24 -19.01
C CYS A 82 -40.04 -0.27 -19.73
N ASN A 83 -41.32 -0.61 -19.80
CA ASN A 83 -42.34 0.36 -20.15
C ASN A 83 -42.65 1.21 -18.91
N THR A 84 -42.09 2.42 -18.87
CA THR A 84 -42.24 3.32 -17.72
C THR A 84 -43.67 3.87 -17.55
N GLU A 85 -44.53 3.78 -18.56
CA GLU A 85 -45.93 4.19 -18.46
C GLU A 85 -46.78 3.16 -17.72
N THR A 86 -46.51 1.88 -17.94
CA THR A 86 -47.21 0.74 -17.31
C THR A 86 -46.45 0.16 -16.13
N SER A 87 -45.19 0.57 -15.94
CA SER A 87 -44.22 0.02 -14.99
C SER A 87 -44.06 -1.50 -15.13
N THR A 88 -44.10 -2.01 -16.36
CA THR A 88 -43.93 -3.44 -16.65
C THR A 88 -42.75 -3.69 -17.57
N CYS A 89 -42.02 -4.79 -17.32
CA CYS A 89 -41.03 -5.29 -18.26
C CYS A 89 -41.75 -5.93 -19.45
N GLU A 90 -41.48 -5.42 -20.65
CA GLU A 90 -42.10 -5.87 -21.90
C GLU A 90 -41.00 -6.34 -22.85
N ASP A 91 -41.29 -7.30 -23.74
CA ASP A 91 -40.34 -7.72 -24.77
C ASP A 91 -39.79 -6.50 -25.54
N SER A 92 -38.47 -6.41 -25.68
CA SER A 92 -37.81 -5.29 -26.36
C SER A 92 -38.19 -5.19 -27.84
N GLY A 93 -38.86 -6.20 -28.41
CA GLY A 93 -39.30 -6.24 -29.81
C GLY A 93 -38.14 -6.30 -30.81
N PHE A 94 -36.92 -6.57 -30.34
CA PHE A 94 -35.74 -6.65 -31.18
C PHE A 94 -35.68 -8.02 -31.86
N VAL A 95 -35.70 -8.01 -33.19
CA VAL A 95 -35.98 -9.19 -34.00
C VAL A 95 -34.83 -10.20 -34.08
N THR A 96 -33.57 -9.78 -33.86
CA THR A 96 -32.42 -10.68 -33.92
C THR A 96 -32.28 -11.44 -32.59
N PRO A 97 -32.43 -12.78 -32.58
CA PRO A 97 -32.32 -13.58 -31.37
C PRO A 97 -30.89 -13.55 -30.81
N VAL A 98 -30.74 -13.62 -29.49
CA VAL A 98 -29.42 -13.63 -28.82
C VAL A 98 -28.49 -14.74 -29.31
N ALA A 99 -29.02 -15.92 -29.64
CA ALA A 99 -28.24 -17.02 -30.21
C ALA A 99 -27.67 -16.70 -31.61
N THR A 100 -28.37 -15.88 -32.40
CA THR A 100 -27.86 -15.38 -33.69
C THR A 100 -26.71 -14.39 -33.46
N THR A 101 -26.85 -13.50 -32.48
CA THR A 101 -25.79 -12.59 -32.07
C THR A 101 -24.55 -13.34 -31.56
N SER A 102 -24.72 -14.38 -30.74
CA SER A 102 -23.64 -15.28 -30.33
C SER A 102 -22.91 -15.91 -31.52
N THR A 103 -23.66 -16.36 -32.54
CA THR A 103 -23.09 -16.91 -33.77
C THR A 103 -22.31 -15.85 -34.56
N GLN A 104 -22.78 -14.61 -34.60
CA GLN A 104 -22.07 -13.48 -35.22
C GLN A 104 -20.76 -13.17 -34.49
N ILE A 105 -20.78 -13.15 -33.16
CA ILE A 105 -19.57 -12.99 -32.34
C ILE A 105 -18.58 -14.12 -32.64
N GLN A 106 -19.04 -15.38 -32.70
CA GLN A 106 -18.19 -16.51 -33.05
C GLN A 106 -17.56 -16.35 -34.45
N ALA A 107 -18.34 -15.91 -35.44
CA ALA A 107 -17.84 -15.69 -36.80
C ALA A 107 -16.72 -14.65 -36.83
N VAL A 108 -16.79 -13.60 -36.00
CA VAL A 108 -15.68 -12.65 -35.84
C VAL A 108 -14.48 -13.33 -35.18
N ARG A 109 -14.67 -14.09 -34.10
CA ARG A 109 -13.56 -14.78 -33.41
C ARG A 109 -12.81 -15.76 -34.34
N ASP A 110 -13.53 -16.42 -35.25
CA ASP A 110 -12.99 -17.40 -36.21
C ASP A 110 -12.37 -16.76 -37.45
N ALA A 111 -12.63 -15.49 -37.72
CA ALA A 111 -12.07 -14.78 -38.87
C ALA A 111 -10.54 -14.63 -38.77
N ALA A 112 -9.88 -14.56 -39.92
CA ALA A 112 -8.47 -14.21 -39.99
C ALA A 112 -8.24 -12.77 -39.50
N ASP A 113 -7.05 -12.50 -38.95
CA ASP A 113 -6.64 -11.14 -38.59
C ASP A 113 -6.48 -10.25 -39.84
N GLY A 114 -6.75 -8.96 -39.66
CA GLY A 114 -6.68 -7.94 -40.71
C GLY A 114 -8.04 -7.38 -41.09
N ALA A 115 -8.07 -6.71 -42.24
CA ALA A 115 -9.29 -6.11 -42.79
C ALA A 115 -10.30 -7.19 -43.21
N LEU A 116 -11.57 -6.97 -42.85
CA LEU A 116 -12.69 -7.84 -43.19
C LEU A 116 -13.53 -7.17 -44.27
N ASP A 117 -13.56 -7.79 -45.45
CA ASP A 117 -14.40 -7.36 -46.58
C ASP A 117 -15.13 -8.57 -47.20
N PRO A 118 -16.46 -8.67 -47.06
CA PRO A 118 -17.33 -7.72 -46.39
C PRO A 118 -17.11 -7.69 -44.86
N ALA A 119 -17.42 -6.55 -44.24
CA ALA A 119 -17.44 -6.42 -42.78
C ALA A 119 -18.43 -7.40 -42.15
N LEU A 120 -18.09 -7.96 -40.98
CA LEU A 120 -18.93 -8.93 -40.27
C LEU A 120 -19.90 -8.19 -39.31
N PRO A 121 -21.22 -8.39 -39.42
CA PRO A 121 -22.18 -7.72 -38.54
C PRO A 121 -22.26 -8.40 -37.17
N ILE A 122 -22.39 -7.60 -36.11
CA ILE A 122 -22.84 -8.02 -34.79
C ILE A 122 -24.08 -7.20 -34.47
N GLU A 123 -25.21 -7.86 -34.28
CA GLU A 123 -26.52 -7.24 -34.07
C GLU A 123 -27.06 -7.55 -32.67
N GLY A 124 -27.25 -6.51 -31.86
CA GLY A 124 -27.91 -6.62 -30.54
C GLY A 124 -27.10 -7.31 -29.45
N ALA A 125 -25.78 -7.20 -29.47
CA ALA A 125 -24.91 -7.68 -28.40
C ALA A 125 -24.93 -6.74 -27.19
N PHE A 126 -24.74 -7.26 -25.98
CA PHE A 126 -24.70 -6.44 -24.78
C PHE A 126 -23.27 -6.04 -24.44
N VAL A 127 -23.05 -4.78 -24.09
CA VAL A 127 -21.81 -4.28 -23.52
C VAL A 127 -21.72 -4.72 -22.07
N THR A 128 -20.89 -5.72 -21.79
CA THR A 128 -20.82 -6.38 -20.47
C THR A 128 -19.85 -5.72 -19.50
N PHE A 129 -18.78 -5.13 -20.04
CA PHE A 129 -17.72 -4.51 -19.24
C PHE A 129 -16.96 -3.47 -20.05
N ILE A 130 -16.49 -2.39 -19.42
CA ILE A 130 -15.61 -1.40 -20.04
C ILE A 130 -14.23 -1.50 -19.40
N LYS A 131 -13.20 -1.78 -20.21
CA LYS A 131 -11.81 -1.72 -19.79
C LYS A 131 -11.31 -0.28 -19.92
N PRO A 132 -10.95 0.39 -18.81
CA PRO A 132 -10.38 1.73 -18.86
C PRO A 132 -8.94 1.72 -19.40
N ALA A 133 -8.41 2.91 -19.68
CA ALA A 133 -6.98 3.09 -19.84
C ALA A 133 -6.29 2.90 -18.48
N VAL A 134 -5.18 2.15 -18.46
CA VAL A 134 -4.44 1.88 -17.23
C VAL A 134 -3.10 2.60 -17.28
N THR A 135 -2.81 3.40 -16.25
CA THR A 135 -1.57 4.18 -16.15
C THR A 135 -0.34 3.28 -16.25
N GLY A 136 0.61 3.66 -17.10
CA GLY A 136 1.82 2.88 -17.34
C GLY A 136 1.62 1.66 -18.24
N SER A 137 0.41 1.43 -18.77
CA SER A 137 0.14 0.38 -19.76
C SER A 137 0.04 0.93 -21.18
N SER A 138 0.46 0.13 -22.16
CA SER A 138 0.23 0.36 -23.60
C SER A 138 -1.01 -0.37 -24.13
N GLU A 139 -1.71 -1.13 -23.30
CA GLU A 139 -2.95 -1.80 -23.71
C GLU A 139 -4.07 -0.80 -23.94
N LEU A 140 -4.74 -0.91 -25.08
CA LEU A 140 -5.83 -0.02 -25.44
C LEU A 140 -7.02 -0.16 -24.48
N PRO A 141 -7.73 0.94 -24.17
CA PRO A 141 -9.06 0.87 -23.57
C PRO A 141 -10.05 0.27 -24.57
N GLY A 142 -11.20 -0.18 -24.08
CA GLY A 142 -12.23 -0.77 -24.93
C GLY A 142 -13.40 -1.31 -24.12
N PHE A 143 -14.25 -2.08 -24.77
CA PHE A 143 -15.43 -2.68 -24.14
C PHE A 143 -15.60 -4.13 -24.57
N PHE A 144 -16.24 -4.92 -23.72
CA PHE A 144 -16.55 -6.33 -23.95
C PHE A 144 -17.99 -6.46 -24.39
N VAL A 145 -18.25 -7.34 -25.36
CA VAL A 145 -19.60 -7.66 -25.80
C VAL A 145 -19.90 -9.15 -25.69
N GLN A 146 -21.14 -9.48 -25.34
CA GLN A 146 -21.65 -10.84 -25.20
C GLN A 146 -23.17 -10.85 -25.40
N ALA A 147 -23.74 -11.94 -25.88
CA ALA A 147 -25.19 -12.07 -26.09
C ALA A 147 -25.85 -13.11 -25.18
N GLU A 148 -25.16 -14.21 -24.89
CA GLU A 148 -25.60 -15.28 -23.99
C GLU A 148 -24.58 -15.49 -22.87
N ALA A 149 -25.03 -15.91 -21.68
CA ALA A 149 -24.15 -16.03 -20.50
C ALA A 149 -22.96 -16.98 -20.74
N GLN A 150 -23.15 -18.07 -21.49
CA GLN A 150 -22.10 -19.05 -21.81
C GLN A 150 -21.23 -18.64 -23.02
N GLY A 151 -21.27 -17.36 -23.41
CA GLY A 151 -20.53 -16.82 -24.53
C GLY A 151 -21.04 -17.26 -25.90
N PRO A 152 -20.25 -17.04 -26.96
CA PRO A 152 -18.92 -16.41 -26.93
C PRO A 152 -18.98 -14.91 -26.61
N ALA A 153 -17.85 -14.35 -26.21
CA ALA A 153 -17.65 -12.92 -25.99
C ALA A 153 -16.50 -12.37 -26.85
N LEU A 154 -16.43 -11.04 -26.98
CA LEU A 154 -15.42 -10.36 -27.78
C LEU A 154 -15.02 -9.02 -27.16
N PHE A 155 -13.74 -8.71 -27.18
CA PHE A 155 -13.22 -7.37 -26.85
C PHE A 155 -13.23 -6.46 -28.08
N VAL A 156 -13.69 -5.22 -27.93
CA VAL A 156 -13.71 -4.18 -28.96
C VAL A 156 -12.81 -3.02 -28.51
N SER A 157 -11.75 -2.75 -29.28
CA SER A 157 -10.73 -1.73 -28.96
C SER A 157 -10.85 -0.44 -29.77
N ASP A 158 -11.93 -0.30 -30.55
CA ASP A 158 -12.21 0.90 -31.33
C ASP A 158 -12.60 2.08 -30.41
N ALA A 159 -11.78 3.13 -30.39
CA ALA A 159 -11.98 4.28 -29.52
C ALA A 159 -13.23 5.12 -29.87
N THR A 160 -13.65 5.13 -31.13
CA THR A 160 -14.85 5.86 -31.57
C THR A 160 -16.10 5.15 -31.07
N ALA A 161 -16.13 3.82 -31.19
CA ALA A 161 -17.22 3.01 -30.65
C ALA A 161 -17.27 3.05 -29.12
N LEU A 162 -16.10 2.98 -28.45
CA LEU A 162 -16.02 3.08 -26.99
C LEU A 162 -16.65 4.38 -26.46
N ALA A 163 -16.44 5.50 -27.15
CA ALA A 163 -17.02 6.79 -26.75
C ALA A 163 -18.55 6.86 -26.88
N ALA A 164 -19.19 5.86 -27.50
CA ALA A 164 -20.63 5.84 -27.79
C ALA A 164 -21.42 4.84 -26.95
N VAL A 165 -20.79 4.11 -26.01
CA VAL A 165 -21.42 3.00 -25.28
C VAL A 165 -21.19 3.08 -23.77
N ALA A 166 -22.11 2.50 -23.01
CA ALA A 166 -22.00 2.25 -21.58
C ALA A 166 -22.22 0.76 -21.25
N VAL A 167 -21.78 0.33 -20.06
CA VAL A 167 -22.12 -1.03 -19.55
C VAL A 167 -23.63 -1.17 -19.45
N GLY A 168 -24.16 -2.30 -19.92
CA GLY A 168 -25.60 -2.56 -19.98
C GLY A 168 -26.27 -2.08 -21.28
N ASP A 169 -25.54 -1.45 -22.20
CA ASP A 169 -26.09 -1.11 -23.52
C ASP A 169 -26.23 -2.36 -24.39
N ARG A 170 -27.32 -2.45 -25.15
CA ARG A 170 -27.50 -3.41 -26.24
C ARG A 170 -27.19 -2.70 -27.56
N VAL A 171 -26.22 -3.19 -28.31
CA VAL A 171 -25.61 -2.48 -29.45
C VAL A 171 -25.52 -3.32 -30.72
N SER A 172 -25.50 -2.65 -31.86
CA SER A 172 -25.17 -3.24 -33.16
C SER A 172 -24.05 -2.48 -33.85
N PHE A 173 -23.16 -3.18 -34.55
CA PHE A 173 -22.07 -2.61 -35.35
C PHE A 173 -21.54 -3.62 -36.37
N SER A 174 -20.76 -3.13 -37.33
CA SER A 174 -20.05 -3.96 -38.31
C SER A 174 -18.54 -3.94 -38.05
N VAL A 175 -17.95 -5.11 -37.86
CA VAL A 175 -16.50 -5.28 -37.65
C VAL A 175 -15.78 -5.22 -38.99
N THR A 176 -14.94 -4.20 -39.16
CA THR A 176 -14.17 -3.96 -40.39
C THR A 176 -12.72 -4.44 -40.29
N SER A 177 -12.23 -4.65 -39.06
CA SER A 177 -10.90 -5.21 -38.82
C SER A 177 -10.87 -6.05 -37.55
N LYS A 178 -10.20 -7.20 -37.62
CA LYS A 178 -9.88 -8.07 -36.48
C LYS A 178 -8.38 -8.03 -36.20
N ALA A 179 -8.00 -8.06 -34.93
CA ALA A 179 -6.62 -8.26 -34.52
C ALA A 179 -6.53 -9.26 -33.36
N THR A 180 -5.46 -10.05 -33.36
CA THR A 180 -5.04 -10.87 -32.22
C THR A 180 -3.77 -10.26 -31.63
N THR A 181 -3.86 -9.69 -30.43
CA THR A 181 -2.71 -9.07 -29.73
C THR A 181 -2.45 -9.85 -28.46
N ASP A 182 -1.23 -10.37 -28.30
CA ASP A 182 -0.86 -11.23 -27.16
C ASP A 182 -1.89 -12.34 -26.90
N GLY A 183 -2.37 -12.98 -27.98
CA GLY A 183 -3.37 -14.04 -27.93
C GLY A 183 -4.83 -13.56 -27.82
N LEU A 184 -5.12 -12.35 -27.34
CA LEU A 184 -6.50 -11.84 -27.22
C LEU A 184 -7.07 -11.47 -28.60
N ARG A 185 -8.21 -12.04 -28.96
CA ARG A 185 -8.95 -11.68 -30.18
C ARG A 185 -9.79 -10.45 -29.93
N SER A 186 -9.67 -9.47 -30.82
CA SER A 186 -10.40 -8.21 -30.70
C SER A 186 -10.92 -7.71 -32.05
N ALA A 187 -12.08 -7.05 -32.01
CA ALA A 187 -12.50 -6.15 -33.08
C ALA A 187 -11.72 -4.83 -32.93
N SER A 188 -10.72 -4.63 -33.79
CA SER A 188 -9.81 -3.47 -33.73
C SER A 188 -10.32 -2.25 -34.47
N ALA A 189 -11.27 -2.43 -35.39
CA ALA A 189 -12.03 -1.33 -35.99
C ALA A 189 -13.47 -1.79 -36.25
N VAL A 190 -14.42 -0.91 -35.96
CA VAL A 190 -15.84 -1.13 -36.22
C VAL A 190 -16.48 0.10 -36.86
N THR A 191 -17.63 -0.08 -37.50
CA THR A 191 -18.41 1.01 -38.10
C THR A 191 -19.89 0.85 -37.81
N GLY A 192 -20.63 1.94 -37.86
CA GLY A 192 -22.09 1.90 -37.71
C GLY A 192 -22.56 1.50 -36.31
N THR A 193 -21.78 1.80 -35.27
CA THR A 193 -22.18 1.52 -33.88
C THR A 193 -23.47 2.25 -33.54
N THR A 194 -24.46 1.49 -33.10
CA THR A 194 -25.79 1.97 -32.71
C THR A 194 -26.19 1.35 -31.37
N VAL A 195 -26.73 2.17 -30.48
CA VAL A 195 -27.30 1.72 -29.21
C VAL A 195 -28.79 1.51 -29.40
N ILE A 196 -29.27 0.28 -29.18
CA ILE A 196 -30.66 -0.14 -29.38
C ILE A 196 -31.47 0.11 -28.10
N SER A 197 -30.90 -0.22 -26.95
CA SER A 197 -31.47 -0.02 -25.61
C SER A 197 -30.34 0.02 -24.58
N GLN A 198 -30.62 0.55 -23.39
CA GLN A 198 -29.59 0.87 -22.38
C GLN A 198 -29.95 0.33 -21.00
N GLY A 199 -28.96 0.21 -20.12
CA GLY A 199 -29.18 -0.03 -18.68
C GLY A 199 -29.65 -1.43 -18.32
N HIS A 200 -29.34 -2.44 -19.13
CA HIS A 200 -29.65 -3.85 -18.83
C HIS A 200 -28.76 -4.39 -17.69
N PRO A 201 -29.25 -5.35 -16.86
CA PRO A 201 -28.53 -5.87 -15.69
C PRO A 201 -27.46 -6.91 -16.07
N VAL A 202 -26.61 -6.58 -17.03
CA VAL A 202 -25.64 -7.51 -17.63
C VAL A 202 -24.62 -8.05 -16.63
N GLN A 203 -24.31 -7.30 -15.57
CA GLN A 203 -23.35 -7.70 -14.53
C GLN A 203 -23.96 -8.54 -13.40
N SER A 204 -25.28 -8.71 -13.35
CA SER A 204 -25.91 -9.69 -12.47
C SER A 204 -25.46 -11.10 -12.84
N GLN A 205 -25.45 -12.01 -11.86
CA GLN A 205 -25.19 -13.42 -12.15
C GLN A 205 -26.28 -13.96 -13.10
N SER A 206 -25.91 -14.90 -13.97
CA SER A 206 -26.84 -15.54 -14.91
C SER A 206 -27.96 -16.34 -14.23
N THR A 207 -27.83 -16.61 -12.94
CA THR A 207 -28.82 -17.27 -12.08
C THR A 207 -29.59 -16.32 -11.17
N ALA A 208 -29.29 -15.01 -11.21
CA ALA A 208 -29.98 -14.00 -10.40
C ALA A 208 -31.37 -13.65 -10.97
N THR A 209 -32.13 -12.81 -10.26
CA THR A 209 -33.42 -12.27 -10.73
C THR A 209 -33.40 -10.74 -10.59
N PRO A 210 -33.40 -9.98 -11.70
CA PRO A 210 -33.30 -10.45 -13.10
C PRO A 210 -31.94 -11.09 -13.40
N ALA A 211 -31.94 -12.06 -14.33
CA ALA A 211 -30.73 -12.75 -14.75
C ALA A 211 -29.84 -11.84 -15.60
N GLY A 212 -28.54 -11.82 -15.31
CA GLY A 212 -27.54 -11.12 -16.12
C GLY A 212 -26.70 -12.07 -16.98
N LEU A 213 -25.47 -11.67 -17.30
CA LEU A 213 -24.54 -12.42 -18.14
C LEU A 213 -23.32 -12.95 -17.38
N ALA A 214 -23.11 -12.57 -16.11
CA ALA A 214 -21.96 -13.04 -15.35
C ALA A 214 -22.15 -14.52 -14.93
N VAL A 215 -21.28 -15.40 -15.41
CA VAL A 215 -21.33 -16.83 -15.03
C VAL A 215 -20.46 -17.05 -13.80
N ASN A 216 -20.98 -17.72 -12.78
CA ASN A 216 -20.16 -18.18 -11.66
C ASN A 216 -19.29 -19.36 -12.11
N ARG A 217 -17.99 -19.12 -12.25
CA ARG A 217 -16.99 -20.08 -12.72
C ARG A 217 -16.14 -20.66 -11.59
N SER A 218 -16.51 -20.46 -10.33
CA SER A 218 -15.67 -20.84 -9.18
C SER A 218 -15.38 -22.34 -9.12
N ALA A 219 -16.34 -23.17 -9.55
CA ALA A 219 -16.25 -24.63 -9.59
C ALA A 219 -15.68 -25.19 -10.91
N ASP A 220 -15.42 -24.34 -11.91
CA ASP A 220 -14.85 -24.78 -13.19
C ASP A 220 -13.41 -25.25 -12.99
N THR A 221 -13.04 -26.35 -13.65
CA THR A 221 -11.71 -26.97 -13.51
C THR A 221 -10.65 -26.28 -14.36
N SER A 222 -9.40 -26.69 -14.17
CA SER A 222 -8.29 -26.25 -15.03
C SER A 222 -8.50 -26.57 -16.51
N GLU A 223 -9.30 -27.60 -16.84
CA GLU A 223 -9.60 -27.93 -18.23
C GLU A 223 -10.35 -26.78 -18.93
N THR A 224 -11.23 -26.09 -18.21
CA THR A 224 -12.01 -24.96 -18.73
C THR A 224 -11.27 -23.64 -18.56
N LEU A 225 -10.81 -23.33 -17.35
CA LEU A 225 -10.27 -22.01 -17.02
C LEU A 225 -8.81 -21.81 -17.39
N VAL A 226 -8.05 -22.89 -17.58
CA VAL A 226 -6.60 -22.81 -17.79
C VAL A 226 -6.21 -23.31 -19.18
N THR A 227 -6.52 -24.56 -19.51
CA THR A 227 -6.17 -25.12 -20.83
C THR A 227 -7.25 -24.86 -21.89
N GLY A 228 -8.49 -24.61 -21.46
CA GLY A 228 -9.66 -24.40 -22.31
C GLY A 228 -10.01 -22.93 -22.53
N LEU A 229 -9.03 -22.03 -22.37
CA LEU A 229 -9.23 -20.57 -22.40
C LEU A 229 -9.95 -20.06 -23.66
N ASP A 230 -9.91 -20.80 -24.77
CA ASP A 230 -10.66 -20.44 -25.98
C ASP A 230 -12.17 -20.41 -25.76
N SER A 231 -12.67 -21.23 -24.84
CA SER A 231 -14.09 -21.32 -24.53
C SER A 231 -14.59 -20.24 -23.59
N VAL A 232 -13.70 -19.45 -22.96
CA VAL A 232 -14.08 -18.48 -21.91
C VAL A 232 -13.44 -17.09 -22.07
N GLU A 233 -12.54 -16.93 -23.05
CA GLU A 233 -11.92 -15.65 -23.36
C GLU A 233 -12.96 -14.54 -23.54
N SER A 234 -12.70 -13.38 -22.93
CA SER A 234 -13.55 -12.18 -22.95
C SER A 234 -14.89 -12.31 -22.23
N GLU A 235 -15.26 -13.49 -21.72
CA GLU A 235 -16.55 -13.68 -21.07
C GLU A 235 -16.64 -13.01 -19.71
N LEU A 236 -17.82 -12.47 -19.41
CA LEU A 236 -18.10 -11.88 -18.11
C LEU A 236 -18.26 -12.98 -17.06
N THR A 237 -17.41 -12.93 -16.04
CA THR A 237 -17.27 -14.00 -15.05
C THR A 237 -17.42 -13.46 -13.64
N TYR A 238 -18.18 -14.20 -12.84
CA TYR A 238 -18.11 -14.17 -11.38
C TYR A 238 -17.15 -15.27 -10.90
N LEU A 239 -16.22 -14.94 -10.00
CA LEU A 239 -15.22 -15.90 -9.54
C LEU A 239 -14.91 -15.71 -8.06
N THR A 240 -14.95 -16.78 -7.29
CA THR A 240 -14.51 -16.80 -5.88
C THR A 240 -13.33 -17.73 -5.70
N GLY A 241 -12.41 -17.32 -4.83
CA GLY A 241 -11.19 -18.08 -4.60
C GLY A 241 -10.29 -17.48 -3.53
N THR A 242 -9.08 -17.98 -3.47
CA THR A 242 -8.04 -17.52 -2.54
C THR A 242 -6.82 -17.01 -3.31
N ILE A 243 -6.24 -15.91 -2.85
CA ILE A 243 -4.94 -15.41 -3.31
C ILE A 243 -3.86 -16.39 -2.83
N ALA A 244 -3.35 -17.22 -3.73
CA ALA A 244 -2.43 -18.30 -3.39
C ALA A 244 -0.97 -17.84 -3.24
N ALA A 245 -0.60 -16.76 -3.92
CA ALA A 245 0.73 -16.16 -3.85
C ALA A 245 0.67 -14.64 -3.96
N ASN A 246 1.69 -13.97 -3.40
CA ASN A 246 1.84 -12.53 -3.54
C ASN A 246 1.90 -12.10 -5.02
N GLY A 247 1.39 -10.90 -5.27
CA GLY A 247 1.31 -10.34 -6.60
C GLY A 247 2.69 -10.10 -7.21
N SER A 248 2.80 -10.30 -8.52
CA SER A 248 3.95 -9.86 -9.31
C SER A 248 3.49 -9.24 -10.61
N GLY A 249 4.33 -8.38 -11.21
CA GLY A 249 4.01 -7.70 -12.46
C GLY A 249 3.72 -8.69 -13.60
N ILE A 250 2.66 -8.45 -14.36
CA ILE A 250 2.23 -9.30 -15.51
C ILE A 250 2.07 -8.52 -16.81
N GLY A 251 2.82 -7.44 -16.93
CA GLY A 251 2.68 -6.45 -17.99
C GLY A 251 2.80 -5.06 -17.40
N ALA A 252 3.12 -4.08 -18.24
CA ALA A 252 3.28 -2.71 -17.80
C ALA A 252 1.95 -2.18 -17.23
N GLY A 253 1.97 -1.70 -15.99
CA GLY A 253 0.81 -1.16 -15.28
C GLY A 253 -0.07 -2.18 -14.53
N TYR A 254 0.25 -3.48 -14.54
CA TYR A 254 -0.60 -4.52 -13.93
C TYR A 254 0.13 -5.45 -12.96
N THR A 255 -0.59 -5.86 -11.93
CA THR A 255 -0.20 -6.90 -10.99
C THR A 255 -1.09 -8.13 -11.19
N GLY A 256 -0.47 -9.31 -11.20
CA GLY A 256 -1.16 -10.59 -11.28
C GLY A 256 -0.96 -11.40 -10.01
N PHE A 257 -2.01 -12.00 -9.49
CA PHE A 257 -1.97 -12.87 -8.32
C PHE A 257 -2.31 -14.29 -8.76
N GLN A 258 -1.47 -15.27 -8.43
CA GLN A 258 -1.89 -16.67 -8.60
C GLN A 258 -3.04 -16.94 -7.63
N VAL A 259 -4.07 -17.60 -8.13
CA VAL A 259 -5.28 -17.87 -7.36
C VAL A 259 -5.63 -19.35 -7.41
N THR A 260 -6.31 -19.81 -6.36
CA THR A 260 -7.04 -21.08 -6.35
C THR A 260 -8.53 -20.80 -6.25
N THR A 261 -9.34 -21.70 -6.80
CA THR A 261 -10.80 -21.69 -6.70
C THR A 261 -11.28 -23.07 -6.25
N GLU A 262 -12.58 -23.29 -6.15
CA GLU A 262 -13.13 -24.62 -5.87
C GLU A 262 -12.72 -25.64 -6.94
N GLY A 263 -12.79 -25.26 -8.22
CA GLY A 263 -12.44 -26.13 -9.35
C GLY A 263 -10.95 -26.13 -9.74
N VAL A 264 -10.23 -25.03 -9.49
CA VAL A 264 -8.77 -24.92 -9.71
C VAL A 264 -8.05 -24.92 -8.36
N THR A 265 -7.80 -26.12 -7.83
CA THR A 265 -7.32 -26.30 -6.44
C THR A 265 -5.82 -26.14 -6.26
N ALA A 266 -5.05 -26.18 -7.34
CA ALA A 266 -3.61 -25.94 -7.33
C ALA A 266 -3.28 -24.63 -8.05
N ALA A 267 -2.50 -23.77 -7.39
CA ALA A 267 -2.08 -22.50 -7.97
C ALA A 267 -1.28 -22.74 -9.26
N ALA A 268 -1.79 -22.21 -10.37
CA ALA A 268 -1.17 -22.32 -11.68
C ALA A 268 -0.55 -20.99 -12.11
N ALA A 269 0.64 -21.02 -12.70
CA ALA A 269 1.34 -19.81 -13.13
C ALA A 269 0.57 -19.03 -14.22
N ASN A 270 -0.26 -19.72 -14.99
CA ASN A 270 -1.05 -19.17 -16.09
C ASN A 270 -2.53 -18.94 -15.73
N PHE A 271 -2.91 -19.01 -14.44
CA PHE A 271 -4.22 -18.61 -13.96
C PHE A 271 -4.06 -17.55 -12.87
N ARG A 272 -4.32 -16.29 -13.23
CA ARG A 272 -3.96 -15.17 -12.36
C ARG A 272 -5.05 -14.11 -12.31
N LEU A 273 -5.54 -13.78 -11.12
CA LEU A 273 -6.36 -12.59 -10.92
C LEU A 273 -5.51 -11.37 -11.29
N ARG A 274 -6.00 -10.58 -12.23
CA ARG A 274 -5.30 -9.42 -12.78
C ARG A 274 -5.96 -8.13 -12.36
N VAL A 275 -5.16 -7.18 -11.91
CA VAL A 275 -5.61 -5.83 -11.55
C VAL A 275 -4.57 -4.78 -11.95
N PRO A 276 -4.95 -3.51 -12.17
CA PRO A 276 -4.01 -2.40 -12.20
C PRO A 276 -3.09 -2.40 -10.96
N ALA A 277 -1.81 -2.06 -11.14
CA ALA A 277 -0.84 -2.06 -10.04
C ALA A 277 -1.22 -1.07 -8.92
N THR A 278 -1.85 0.05 -9.30
CA THR A 278 -2.40 1.02 -8.35
C THR A 278 -3.55 0.43 -7.53
N LEU A 279 -4.47 -0.31 -8.18
CA LEU A 279 -5.59 -0.96 -7.51
C LEU A 279 -5.14 -2.09 -6.56
N ALA A 280 -4.11 -2.86 -6.95
CA ALA A 280 -3.51 -3.86 -6.07
C ALA A 280 -3.00 -3.26 -4.75
N THR A 281 -2.41 -2.06 -4.84
CA THR A 281 -1.88 -1.31 -3.69
C THR A 281 -3.00 -0.67 -2.87
N GLU A 282 -4.00 -0.10 -3.56
CA GLU A 282 -5.18 0.52 -2.95
C GLU A 282 -5.95 -0.49 -2.09
N LEU A 283 -6.19 -1.70 -2.61
CA LEU A 283 -6.93 -2.74 -1.91
C LEU A 283 -6.09 -3.59 -0.94
N ASP A 284 -4.77 -3.35 -0.86
CA ASP A 284 -3.81 -4.14 -0.06
C ASP A 284 -4.00 -5.66 -0.27
N ILE A 285 -4.08 -6.09 -1.54
CA ILE A 285 -4.30 -7.50 -1.90
C ILE A 285 -3.08 -8.31 -1.48
N ALA A 286 -3.29 -9.27 -0.58
CA ALA A 286 -2.23 -10.09 -0.01
C ALA A 286 -2.52 -11.59 -0.15
N GLN A 287 -1.45 -12.40 -0.09
CA GLN A 287 -1.58 -13.84 -0.01
C GLN A 287 -2.46 -14.27 1.16
N GLY A 288 -3.30 -15.29 0.94
CA GLY A 288 -4.22 -15.84 1.93
C GLY A 288 -5.60 -15.17 1.93
N CYS A 289 -5.75 -13.96 1.37
CA CYS A 289 -7.05 -13.33 1.19
C CYS A 289 -7.99 -14.21 0.36
N THR A 290 -9.25 -14.32 0.79
CA THR A 290 -10.34 -14.72 -0.10
C THR A 290 -10.73 -13.53 -0.97
N PHE A 291 -10.95 -13.76 -2.26
CA PHE A 291 -11.46 -12.75 -3.18
C PHE A 291 -12.76 -13.22 -3.82
N THR A 292 -13.60 -12.26 -4.18
CA THR A 292 -14.71 -12.41 -5.11
C THR A 292 -14.54 -11.40 -6.23
N LEU A 293 -14.41 -11.87 -7.46
CA LEU A 293 -14.61 -11.06 -8.66
C LEU A 293 -16.12 -11.01 -8.91
N ASN A 294 -16.71 -9.84 -8.69
CA ASN A 294 -18.16 -9.65 -8.74
C ASN A 294 -18.69 -9.78 -10.18
N ALA A 295 -18.02 -9.15 -11.13
CA ALA A 295 -18.25 -9.31 -12.56
C ALA A 295 -17.05 -8.76 -13.32
N GLY A 296 -16.22 -9.62 -13.89
CA GLY A 296 -15.05 -9.19 -14.65
C GLY A 296 -14.77 -10.09 -15.86
N PRO A 297 -14.16 -9.55 -16.92
CA PRO A 297 -13.84 -10.34 -18.10
C PRO A 297 -12.68 -11.29 -17.80
N ILE A 298 -12.68 -12.46 -18.45
CA ILE A 298 -11.47 -13.28 -18.55
C ILE A 298 -10.58 -12.72 -19.65
N TRP A 299 -9.58 -11.94 -19.26
CA TRP A 299 -8.54 -11.48 -20.16
C TRP A 299 -7.63 -12.64 -20.56
N ARG A 300 -7.17 -12.63 -21.81
CA ARG A 300 -6.17 -13.57 -22.31
C ARG A 300 -4.84 -12.86 -22.53
N PHE A 301 -3.76 -13.47 -22.06
CA PHE A 301 -2.40 -13.13 -22.46
C PHE A 301 -1.68 -14.41 -22.89
N ASN A 302 -1.65 -14.70 -24.19
CA ASN A 302 -1.22 -15.97 -24.78
C ASN A 302 -1.99 -17.14 -24.14
N ASP A 303 -1.30 -18.00 -23.39
CA ASP A 303 -1.89 -19.15 -22.68
C ASP A 303 -2.26 -18.84 -21.22
N ASN A 304 -2.25 -17.55 -20.84
CA ASN A 304 -2.60 -17.10 -19.49
C ASN A 304 -4.06 -16.65 -19.45
N ALA A 305 -4.84 -17.30 -18.60
CA ALA A 305 -6.17 -16.89 -18.22
C ALA A 305 -6.09 -15.89 -17.07
N GLN A 306 -6.62 -14.70 -17.31
CA GLN A 306 -6.51 -13.57 -16.39
C GLN A 306 -7.89 -12.97 -16.11
N PRO A 307 -8.68 -13.58 -15.19
CA PRO A 307 -9.86 -12.91 -14.63
C PRO A 307 -9.45 -11.53 -14.14
N SER A 308 -10.08 -10.48 -14.67
CA SER A 308 -9.58 -9.12 -14.52
C SER A 308 -10.59 -8.21 -13.81
N ALA A 309 -10.08 -7.41 -12.89
CA ALA A 309 -10.78 -6.31 -12.24
C ALA A 309 -10.03 -4.99 -12.49
N PHE A 310 -10.77 -3.90 -12.64
CA PHE A 310 -10.22 -2.59 -13.00
C PHE A 310 -10.62 -1.48 -12.02
N ALA A 311 -11.64 -1.71 -11.19
CA ALA A 311 -12.06 -0.83 -10.11
C ALA A 311 -12.24 -1.60 -8.79
N ALA A 312 -12.23 -0.89 -7.66
CA ALA A 312 -12.44 -1.47 -6.34
C ALA A 312 -13.78 -2.21 -6.23
N SER A 313 -14.85 -1.71 -6.87
CA SER A 313 -16.17 -2.33 -6.91
C SER A 313 -16.20 -3.70 -7.60
N ASP A 314 -15.21 -4.01 -8.44
CA ASP A 314 -15.15 -5.29 -9.14
C ASP A 314 -14.72 -6.42 -8.20
N LEU A 315 -14.10 -6.10 -7.06
CA LEU A 315 -13.55 -7.06 -6.11
C LEU A 315 -14.11 -6.89 -4.70
N THR A 316 -14.41 -8.02 -4.08
CA THR A 316 -14.63 -8.10 -2.63
C THR A 316 -13.51 -8.93 -2.03
N LEU A 317 -12.81 -8.39 -1.02
CA LEU A 317 -11.77 -9.10 -0.27
C LEU A 317 -12.27 -9.43 1.13
N SER A 318 -11.95 -10.62 1.61
CA SER A 318 -12.31 -11.09 2.96
C SER A 318 -11.32 -12.14 3.44
N ASN A 319 -11.38 -12.50 4.72
CA ASN A 319 -10.53 -13.53 5.34
C ASN A 319 -9.02 -13.35 5.09
N CYS A 320 -8.61 -12.11 4.84
CA CYS A 320 -7.22 -11.77 4.79
C CYS A 320 -6.61 -11.85 6.20
N ALA A 321 -5.28 -11.92 6.30
CA ALA A 321 -4.61 -11.79 7.58
C ALA A 321 -5.02 -10.48 8.27
N ALA A 322 -5.35 -10.56 9.56
CA ALA A 322 -5.73 -9.38 10.34
C ALA A 322 -4.56 -8.37 10.43
N PRO A 323 -4.84 -7.07 10.59
CA PRO A 323 -3.81 -6.07 10.81
C PRO A 323 -3.13 -6.31 12.16
N GLU A 324 -1.80 -6.41 12.14
CA GLU A 324 -0.97 -6.45 13.34
C GLU A 324 -0.50 -5.03 13.69
N PHE A 325 -0.59 -4.65 14.96
CA PHE A 325 -0.07 -3.38 15.43
C PHE A 325 1.41 -3.53 15.78
N ALA A 326 2.28 -3.09 14.88
CA ALA A 326 3.71 -3.40 14.90
C ALA A 326 4.52 -2.48 15.82
N SER A 327 4.26 -1.17 15.80
CA SER A 327 5.00 -0.21 16.62
C SER A 327 4.30 1.15 16.76
N ALA A 328 4.69 1.89 17.79
CA ALA A 328 4.35 3.29 17.98
C ALA A 328 5.63 4.12 18.17
N SER A 329 5.66 5.33 17.61
CA SER A 329 6.76 6.28 17.82
C SER A 329 6.28 7.73 17.79
N ALA A 330 6.80 8.56 18.68
CA ALA A 330 6.50 9.99 18.66
C ALA A 330 7.34 10.71 17.59
N THR A 331 6.70 11.51 16.74
CA THR A 331 7.34 12.32 15.68
C THR A 331 7.43 13.80 16.01
N SER A 332 6.63 14.26 16.99
CA SER A 332 6.70 15.59 17.58
C SER A 332 6.12 15.55 18.99
N LEU A 333 6.18 16.68 19.72
CA LEU A 333 5.58 16.80 21.06
C LEU A 333 4.06 16.53 21.07
N THR A 334 3.38 16.53 19.93
CA THR A 334 1.92 16.34 19.83
C THR A 334 1.53 15.30 18.79
N GLU A 335 2.46 14.53 18.24
CA GLU A 335 2.16 13.52 17.22
C GLU A 335 2.81 12.17 17.54
N VAL A 336 2.04 11.10 17.36
CA VAL A 336 2.48 9.71 17.46
C VAL A 336 2.09 8.98 16.17
N VAL A 337 3.01 8.23 15.60
CA VAL A 337 2.77 7.39 14.42
C VAL A 337 2.66 5.95 14.87
N LEU A 338 1.59 5.30 14.43
CA LEU A 338 1.32 3.89 14.62
C LEU A 338 1.58 3.17 13.30
N ASN A 339 2.37 2.09 13.34
CA ASN A 339 2.64 1.28 12.15
C ASN A 339 1.91 -0.06 12.25
N PHE A 340 1.23 -0.43 11.18
CA PHE A 340 0.50 -1.68 11.06
C PHE A 340 1.07 -2.58 9.95
N SER A 341 0.77 -3.87 9.99
CA SER A 341 1.17 -4.80 8.92
C SER A 341 0.34 -4.64 7.63
N ARG A 342 -0.82 -3.99 7.72
CA ARG A 342 -1.81 -3.83 6.63
C ARG A 342 -2.38 -2.43 6.56
N ASN A 343 -2.97 -2.09 5.42
CA ASN A 343 -3.62 -0.80 5.24
C ASN A 343 -4.86 -0.70 6.15
N ILE A 344 -4.95 0.37 6.93
CA ILE A 344 -6.06 0.62 7.85
C ILE A 344 -7.20 1.33 7.11
N SER A 345 -8.44 0.95 7.41
CA SER A 345 -9.63 1.64 6.91
C SER A 345 -9.84 2.91 7.72
N ALA A 346 -9.70 4.07 7.09
CA ALA A 346 -10.00 5.37 7.71
C ALA A 346 -11.45 5.44 8.23
N ALA A 347 -12.39 4.80 7.53
CA ALA A 347 -13.80 4.75 7.93
C ALA A 347 -14.04 3.92 9.20
N SER A 348 -13.11 3.04 9.59
CA SER A 348 -13.20 2.28 10.86
C SER A 348 -12.89 3.13 12.09
N ILE A 349 -12.25 4.29 11.92
CA ILE A 349 -11.92 5.21 13.00
C ILE A 349 -13.05 6.23 13.15
N THR A 350 -14.04 5.88 13.97
CA THR A 350 -15.23 6.71 14.23
C THR A 350 -15.06 7.60 15.45
N ASN A 351 -14.21 7.22 16.41
CA ASN A 351 -13.87 8.02 17.58
C ASN A 351 -12.43 7.75 18.01
N ALA A 352 -11.50 8.59 17.56
CA ALA A 352 -10.08 8.42 17.84
C ALA A 352 -9.74 8.38 19.34
N ALA A 353 -10.43 9.17 20.17
CA ALA A 353 -10.17 9.23 21.61
C ALA A 353 -10.59 7.96 22.36
N GLU A 354 -11.60 7.24 21.86
CA GLU A 354 -12.06 5.97 22.43
C GLU A 354 -11.31 4.77 21.84
N GLN A 355 -10.91 4.86 20.56
CA GLN A 355 -10.28 3.75 19.85
C GLN A 355 -8.75 3.70 20.02
N PHE A 356 -8.13 4.81 20.42
CA PHE A 356 -6.71 4.89 20.73
C PHE A 356 -6.54 5.44 22.15
N THR A 357 -6.25 4.55 23.09
CA THR A 357 -6.10 4.92 24.51
C THR A 357 -4.62 4.99 24.87
N LEU A 358 -4.20 6.07 25.52
CA LEU A 358 -2.80 6.27 25.94
C LEU A 358 -2.70 6.36 27.46
N THR A 359 -1.55 5.95 28.00
CA THR A 359 -1.25 6.01 29.43
C THR A 359 -0.76 7.39 29.87
N GLU A 360 -0.55 7.54 31.19
CA GLU A 360 0.04 8.74 31.81
C GLU A 360 -0.74 10.04 31.50
N GLY A 361 -2.05 9.94 31.26
CA GLY A 361 -2.93 11.08 31.03
C GLY A 361 -2.79 11.75 29.66
N LEU A 362 -2.02 11.17 28.74
CA LEU A 362 -1.90 11.64 27.36
C LEU A 362 -3.23 11.37 26.62
N THR A 363 -3.78 12.37 25.93
CA THR A 363 -5.09 12.25 25.26
C THR A 363 -4.95 12.37 23.74
N VAL A 364 -5.78 11.64 22.99
CA VAL A 364 -5.90 11.78 21.52
C VAL A 364 -7.01 12.75 21.16
N SER A 365 -6.74 13.68 20.25
CA SER A 365 -7.74 14.61 19.72
C SER A 365 -8.13 14.33 18.26
N ALA A 366 -7.27 13.66 17.50
CA ALA A 366 -7.52 13.33 16.10
C ALA A 366 -6.67 12.14 15.65
N ALA A 367 -7.09 11.50 14.56
CA ALA A 367 -6.31 10.49 13.84
C ALA A 367 -6.41 10.74 12.34
N ARG A 368 -5.32 10.51 11.60
CA ARG A 368 -5.30 10.42 10.13
C ARG A 368 -4.69 9.10 9.70
N VAL A 369 -5.17 8.54 8.60
CA VAL A 369 -4.68 7.26 8.06
C VAL A 369 -3.97 7.48 6.74
N GLU A 370 -2.79 6.90 6.60
CA GLU A 370 -2.01 6.86 5.36
C GLU A 370 -1.53 5.43 5.13
N GLY A 371 -2.35 4.64 4.42
CA GLY A 371 -2.09 3.22 4.19
C GLY A 371 -1.94 2.45 5.50
N LYS A 372 -0.72 1.96 5.76
CA LYS A 372 -0.37 1.16 6.95
C LYS A 372 -0.07 2.00 8.20
N GLN A 373 -0.11 3.32 8.09
CA GLN A 373 0.22 4.22 9.17
C GLN A 373 -1.03 4.96 9.67
N VAL A 374 -1.16 5.06 10.98
CA VAL A 374 -2.13 5.94 11.62
C VAL A 374 -1.37 6.97 12.42
N PHE A 375 -1.59 8.25 12.15
CA PHE A 375 -0.97 9.35 12.86
C PHE A 375 -1.98 9.94 13.82
N LEU A 376 -1.65 9.92 15.11
CA LEU A 376 -2.47 10.45 16.19
C LEU A 376 -2.00 11.85 16.54
N THR A 377 -2.95 12.78 16.62
CA THR A 377 -2.73 14.07 17.31
C THR A 377 -3.01 13.86 18.78
N THR A 378 -2.03 14.23 19.61
CA THR A 378 -2.06 14.05 21.07
C THR A 378 -1.99 15.40 21.78
N SER A 379 -2.35 15.44 23.06
CA SER A 379 -1.92 16.53 23.95
C SER A 379 -0.37 16.57 24.04
N GLU A 380 0.19 17.66 24.55
CA GLU A 380 1.64 17.79 24.66
C GLU A 380 2.26 16.65 25.49
N GLN A 381 3.21 15.95 24.90
CA GLN A 381 3.96 14.85 25.50
C GLN A 381 5.04 15.40 26.42
N THR A 382 5.32 14.68 27.51
CA THR A 382 6.54 14.93 28.28
C THR A 382 7.71 14.27 27.56
N PRO A 383 8.78 15.02 27.21
CA PRO A 383 9.93 14.46 26.51
C PRO A 383 10.53 13.25 27.23
N GLY A 384 10.72 12.13 26.53
CA GLY A 384 11.35 10.92 27.05
C GLY A 384 10.50 10.06 28.01
N ALA A 385 9.32 10.55 28.42
CA ALA A 385 8.41 9.79 29.27
C ALA A 385 7.95 8.50 28.58
N ASN A 386 7.77 7.43 29.35
CA ASN A 386 7.26 6.16 28.83
C ASN A 386 5.74 6.23 28.69
N TYR A 387 5.25 6.00 27.50
CA TYR A 387 3.83 5.87 27.19
C TYR A 387 3.56 4.49 26.59
N SER A 388 2.31 4.07 26.63
CA SER A 388 1.81 3.02 25.76
C SER A 388 0.52 3.47 25.11
N VAL A 389 0.29 3.00 23.89
CA VAL A 389 -0.97 3.18 23.18
C VAL A 389 -1.61 1.81 22.97
N THR A 390 -2.90 1.71 23.28
CA THR A 390 -3.73 0.52 23.03
C THR A 390 -4.74 0.85 21.94
N VAL A 391 -4.78 0.03 20.90
CA VAL A 391 -5.69 0.14 19.75
C VAL A 391 -6.91 -0.76 19.96
N ALA A 392 -8.11 -0.19 19.84
CA ALA A 392 -9.35 -0.95 19.95
C ALA A 392 -9.55 -1.91 18.76
N ASN A 393 -10.17 -3.07 19.02
CA ASN A 393 -10.50 -4.07 17.99
C ASN A 393 -11.56 -3.60 16.98
N THR A 394 -12.20 -2.44 17.20
CA THR A 394 -13.08 -1.79 16.21
C THR A 394 -12.30 -1.15 15.06
N VAL A 395 -10.99 -0.96 15.20
CA VAL A 395 -10.13 -0.50 14.10
C VAL A 395 -9.89 -1.67 13.16
N THR A 396 -10.18 -1.49 11.88
CA THR A 396 -10.10 -2.55 10.87
C THR A 396 -9.17 -2.18 9.72
N ASP A 397 -8.68 -3.20 9.02
CA ASP A 397 -8.12 -3.03 7.68
C ASP A 397 -9.21 -2.80 6.62
N LEU A 398 -8.80 -2.67 5.36
CA LEU A 398 -9.71 -2.49 4.22
C LEU A 398 -10.57 -3.72 3.88
N ALA A 399 -10.18 -4.91 4.35
CA ALA A 399 -10.92 -6.16 4.17
C ALA A 399 -11.82 -6.50 5.37
N GLY A 400 -11.94 -5.59 6.35
CA GLY A 400 -12.74 -5.77 7.56
C GLY A 400 -12.06 -6.60 8.67
N GLY A 401 -10.77 -6.96 8.50
CA GLY A 401 -9.99 -7.62 9.54
C GLY A 401 -9.72 -6.67 10.70
N THR A 402 -10.00 -7.11 11.92
CA THR A 402 -9.85 -6.29 13.14
C THR A 402 -8.46 -6.41 13.75
N VAL A 403 -7.93 -5.33 14.33
CA VAL A 403 -6.73 -5.42 15.18
C VAL A 403 -7.00 -6.36 16.35
N ALA A 404 -6.18 -7.41 16.49
CA ALA A 404 -6.35 -8.40 17.54
C ALA A 404 -6.10 -7.78 18.92
N THR A 405 -6.86 -8.20 19.94
CA THR A 405 -6.67 -7.72 21.31
C THR A 405 -5.27 -8.10 21.84
N GLU A 406 -4.79 -9.29 21.47
CA GLU A 406 -3.40 -9.70 21.71
C GLU A 406 -2.46 -8.89 20.80
N GLY A 407 -1.47 -8.21 21.38
CA GLY A 407 -0.58 -7.33 20.63
C GLY A 407 -1.17 -5.97 20.26
N SER A 408 -2.37 -5.62 20.74
CA SER A 408 -3.01 -4.31 20.53
C SER A 408 -2.32 -3.14 21.24
N THR A 409 -1.29 -3.39 22.04
CA THR A 409 -0.61 -2.38 22.85
C THR A 409 0.86 -2.31 22.50
N GLN A 410 1.34 -1.10 22.20
CA GLN A 410 2.76 -0.82 21.95
C GLN A 410 3.24 0.28 22.87
N ALA A 411 4.46 0.11 23.39
CA ALA A 411 5.14 1.14 24.15
C ALA A 411 5.86 2.11 23.21
N PHE A 412 5.94 3.38 23.62
CA PHE A 412 6.76 4.38 22.95
C PHE A 412 7.25 5.41 23.98
N ARG A 413 8.27 6.19 23.60
CA ARG A 413 8.72 7.32 24.42
C ARG A 413 8.19 8.63 23.86
N GLY A 414 7.87 9.56 24.76
CA GLY A 414 7.53 10.93 24.42
C GLY A 414 8.65 11.58 23.59
N TYR A 415 8.26 12.41 22.64
CA TYR A 415 9.18 12.99 21.66
C TYR A 415 10.36 13.72 22.32
N ARG A 416 11.56 13.44 21.82
CA ARG A 416 12.80 14.14 22.14
C ARG A 416 13.46 14.57 20.84
N THR A 417 14.08 15.74 20.85
CA THR A 417 14.91 16.17 19.74
C THR A 417 16.13 15.25 19.63
N PRO A 418 16.46 14.74 18.43
CA PRO A 418 17.70 13.99 18.23
C PRO A 418 18.92 14.85 18.56
N ALA A 419 19.96 14.23 19.12
CA ALA A 419 21.26 14.87 19.26
C ALA A 419 21.88 15.11 17.87
N VAL A 420 22.70 16.16 17.76
CA VAL A 420 23.54 16.40 16.58
C VAL A 420 24.98 16.05 16.92
N LEU A 421 25.57 15.14 16.16
CA LEU A 421 26.87 14.55 16.42
C LEU A 421 27.86 14.88 15.31
N ARG A 422 29.13 15.04 15.70
CA ARG A 422 30.26 15.26 14.79
C ARG A 422 31.33 14.21 15.06
N LEU A 423 31.89 13.64 14.01
CA LEU A 423 33.04 12.72 14.10
C LEU A 423 34.27 13.51 14.53
N THR A 424 34.98 13.08 15.58
CA THR A 424 36.17 13.77 16.08
C THR A 424 37.44 12.95 15.99
N GLU A 425 37.34 11.63 16.14
CA GLU A 425 38.50 10.74 16.12
C GLU A 425 38.14 9.36 15.56
N VAL A 426 39.03 8.76 14.78
CA VAL A 426 38.85 7.43 14.19
C VAL A 426 40.16 6.65 14.29
N GLN A 427 40.08 5.45 14.87
CA GLN A 427 41.15 4.46 14.83
C GLN A 427 40.67 3.21 14.11
N PRO A 428 41.08 3.02 12.85
CA PRO A 428 40.93 1.74 12.18
C PRO A 428 42.09 0.79 12.50
N ASN A 429 42.01 -0.45 12.02
CA ASN A 429 43.11 -1.41 11.99
C ASN A 429 43.58 -1.88 13.40
N ALA A 430 42.67 -1.85 14.36
CA ALA A 430 42.93 -2.32 15.71
C ALA A 430 43.07 -3.85 15.78
N ALA A 431 43.76 -4.34 16.80
CA ALA A 431 43.96 -5.76 17.00
C ALA A 431 42.60 -6.49 17.13
N GLY A 432 42.41 -7.53 16.31
CA GLY A 432 41.13 -8.25 16.26
C GLY A 432 39.98 -7.42 15.71
N ALA A 433 40.25 -6.36 14.93
CA ALA A 433 39.26 -5.44 14.37
C ALA A 433 38.43 -4.69 15.43
N LYS A 434 38.98 -4.49 16.63
CA LYS A 434 38.36 -3.72 17.71
C LYS A 434 38.55 -2.21 17.53
N ASP A 435 38.11 -1.73 16.38
CA ASP A 435 38.30 -0.34 15.95
C ASP A 435 37.49 0.62 16.85
N MET A 436 37.83 1.90 16.85
CA MET A 436 37.13 2.91 17.66
C MET A 436 36.79 4.16 16.84
N VAL A 437 35.67 4.78 17.18
CA VAL A 437 35.22 6.07 16.65
C VAL A 437 34.76 6.95 17.79
N GLU A 438 35.22 8.20 17.81
CA GLU A 438 34.80 9.21 18.76
C GLU A 438 33.89 10.22 18.07
N LEU A 439 32.85 10.63 18.78
CA LEU A 439 31.97 11.70 18.37
C LEU A 439 31.84 12.76 19.48
N GLN A 440 31.73 14.01 19.08
CA GLN A 440 31.31 15.11 19.95
C GLN A 440 29.83 15.41 19.73
N VAL A 441 29.11 15.63 20.81
CA VAL A 441 27.73 16.13 20.79
C VAL A 441 27.73 17.64 20.57
N ILE A 442 27.27 18.08 19.40
CA ILE A 442 27.17 19.50 19.03
C ILE A 442 25.88 20.11 19.57
N THR A 443 24.78 19.36 19.54
CA THR A 443 23.49 19.77 20.12
C THR A 443 22.95 18.65 20.99
N ALA A 444 22.59 18.99 22.21
CA ALA A 444 22.00 18.06 23.17
C ALA A 444 20.71 17.41 22.63
N GLY A 445 20.45 16.18 23.01
CA GLY A 445 19.28 15.44 22.56
C GLY A 445 19.39 13.95 22.83
N THR A 446 18.48 13.18 22.27
CA THR A 446 18.53 11.72 22.36
C THR A 446 19.44 11.14 21.27
N THR A 447 20.22 10.12 21.61
CA THR A 447 20.96 9.30 20.63
C THR A 447 20.13 8.16 20.04
N SER A 448 18.88 7.98 20.49
CA SER A 448 18.01 6.91 20.02
C SER A 448 17.78 7.00 18.51
N GLY A 449 18.02 5.89 17.80
CA GLY A 449 17.84 5.79 16.36
C GLY A 449 18.97 6.39 15.52
N LEU A 450 19.96 7.05 16.14
CA LEU A 450 21.18 7.47 15.44
C LEU A 450 22.03 6.24 15.10
N ILE A 451 22.69 6.28 13.95
CA ILE A 451 23.58 5.21 13.50
C ILE A 451 24.94 5.74 13.09
N LEU A 452 25.99 4.98 13.40
CA LEU A 452 27.31 5.13 12.83
C LEU A 452 27.45 4.13 11.69
N ALA A 453 27.92 4.58 10.53
CA ALA A 453 27.97 3.78 9.32
C ALA A 453 29.26 3.99 8.53
N GLN A 454 29.50 3.08 7.58
CA GLN A 454 30.50 3.24 6.54
C GLN A 454 29.92 3.19 5.12
N ASP A 455 30.62 3.87 4.21
CA ASP A 455 30.47 3.95 2.76
C ASP A 455 29.19 4.65 2.24
N SER A 456 27.99 4.15 2.54
CA SER A 456 26.76 4.64 1.88
C SER A 456 25.78 5.28 2.85
N ALA A 457 25.18 6.42 2.47
CA ALA A 457 24.06 7.00 3.21
C ALA A 457 22.71 6.30 2.90
N SER A 458 22.56 5.74 1.69
CA SER A 458 21.28 5.15 1.24
C SER A 458 21.18 3.63 1.46
N SER A 459 22.30 2.98 1.72
CA SER A 459 22.37 1.56 2.12
C SER A 459 23.62 1.39 3.00
N PRO A 460 23.65 2.04 4.18
CA PRO A 460 24.82 2.03 5.04
C PRO A 460 25.24 0.61 5.41
N GLY A 461 26.55 0.39 5.56
CA GLY A 461 27.04 -0.71 6.39
C GLY A 461 27.06 -0.22 7.84
N PRO A 462 26.04 -0.50 8.67
CA PRO A 462 25.97 0.04 10.02
C PRO A 462 27.09 -0.53 10.86
N LEU A 463 27.96 0.35 11.35
CA LEU A 463 29.01 0.03 12.32
C LEU A 463 28.45 0.00 13.74
N ALA A 464 27.47 0.86 14.06
CA ALA A 464 26.78 0.86 15.35
C ALA A 464 25.36 1.44 15.22
N VAL A 465 24.46 0.98 16.09
CA VAL A 465 23.16 1.62 16.36
C VAL A 465 23.23 2.15 17.78
N PHE A 466 23.03 3.45 17.97
CA PHE A 466 23.28 4.06 19.27
C PHE A 466 22.18 3.72 20.28
N PRO A 467 22.55 3.49 21.55
CA PRO A 467 21.57 3.28 22.61
C PRO A 467 20.70 4.52 22.81
N ASP A 468 19.56 4.34 23.48
CA ASP A 468 18.68 5.43 23.87
C ASP A 468 19.24 6.15 25.11
N VAL A 469 20.01 7.21 24.87
CA VAL A 469 20.64 8.04 25.91
C VAL A 469 20.34 9.50 25.64
N ASP A 470 20.07 10.26 26.69
CA ASP A 470 20.00 11.72 26.62
C ASP A 470 21.40 12.29 26.88
N VAL A 471 21.98 12.90 25.85
CA VAL A 471 23.33 13.46 25.89
C VAL A 471 23.29 14.98 25.96
N ALA A 472 24.25 15.57 26.68
CA ALA A 472 24.42 17.01 26.74
C ALA A 472 25.33 17.52 25.61
N ALA A 473 25.19 18.80 25.26
CA ALA A 473 26.15 19.44 24.36
C ALA A 473 27.56 19.36 24.97
N ASP A 474 28.56 19.17 24.11
CA ASP A 474 29.96 18.92 24.45
C ASP A 474 30.25 17.57 25.14
N ASP A 475 29.25 16.68 25.28
CA ASP A 475 29.54 15.29 25.63
C ASP A 475 30.38 14.63 24.54
N ILE A 476 31.25 13.71 24.98
CA ILE A 476 32.02 12.82 24.11
C ILE A 476 31.38 11.44 24.14
N ILE A 477 31.31 10.79 22.97
CA ILE A 477 30.85 9.43 22.79
C ILE A 477 32.00 8.64 22.17
N VAL A 478 32.40 7.53 22.79
CA VAL A 478 33.36 6.59 22.22
C VAL A 478 32.63 5.32 21.82
N VAL A 479 32.66 5.00 20.54
CA VAL A 479 32.05 3.79 19.97
C VAL A 479 33.12 2.73 19.80
N HIS A 480 32.97 1.63 20.53
CA HIS A 480 33.85 0.47 20.52
C HIS A 480 33.34 -0.57 19.53
N LEU A 481 34.05 -0.82 18.43
CA LEU A 481 33.62 -1.75 17.37
C LEU A 481 34.12 -3.18 17.63
N ASN A 482 33.42 -4.17 17.05
CA ASN A 482 33.71 -5.61 17.23
C ASN A 482 34.03 -6.01 18.69
N VAL A 483 33.24 -5.47 19.62
CA VAL A 483 33.40 -5.78 21.04
C VAL A 483 32.89 -7.19 21.36
N ALA A 484 33.29 -7.70 22.53
CA ALA A 484 32.73 -8.93 23.04
C ALA A 484 31.23 -8.77 23.31
N GLN A 485 30.46 -9.85 23.25
CA GLN A 485 29.00 -9.80 23.43
C GLN A 485 28.57 -9.29 24.81
N ASP A 486 29.44 -9.38 25.81
CA ASP A 486 29.24 -8.93 27.18
C ASP A 486 29.83 -7.53 27.44
N PHE A 487 30.19 -6.78 26.40
CA PHE A 487 30.64 -5.40 26.55
C PHE A 487 29.56 -4.55 27.22
N PRO A 488 29.84 -3.92 28.36
CA PRO A 488 28.82 -3.22 29.12
C PRO A 488 28.60 -1.82 28.55
N VAL A 489 27.47 -1.59 27.86
CA VAL A 489 27.14 -0.29 27.26
C VAL A 489 26.64 0.69 28.32
N GLU A 490 27.11 1.93 28.28
CA GLU A 490 26.64 2.98 29.16
C GLU A 490 25.32 3.58 28.68
N THR A 491 24.32 3.62 29.56
CA THR A 491 22.98 4.16 29.26
C THR A 491 22.45 5.09 30.33
N GLN A 492 23.09 5.14 31.51
CA GLN A 492 22.65 5.94 32.64
C GLN A 492 23.62 7.08 32.99
N ALA A 493 24.92 6.85 32.85
CA ALA A 493 25.97 7.85 33.07
C ALA A 493 27.26 7.45 32.34
N LYS A 494 28.10 8.44 32.00
CA LYS A 494 29.45 8.30 31.38
C LYS A 494 30.49 7.51 32.20
N ASN A 495 30.12 7.13 33.42
CA ASN A 495 30.97 6.35 34.31
C ASN A 495 30.15 5.25 35.00
N GLU A 496 29.07 4.82 34.34
CA GLU A 496 28.26 3.67 34.77
C GLU A 496 29.15 2.42 34.87
N HIS A 497 30.15 2.33 34.00
CA HIS A 497 31.11 1.25 33.94
C HIS A 497 32.55 1.75 34.09
N PRO A 498 32.99 2.13 35.31
CA PRO A 498 34.25 2.84 35.50
C PRO A 498 35.48 2.11 34.92
N GLN A 499 36.43 2.87 34.40
CA GLN A 499 37.66 2.37 33.78
C GLN A 499 38.48 1.49 34.74
N SER A 500 38.42 1.78 36.05
CA SER A 500 39.08 0.97 37.08
C SER A 500 38.62 -0.50 37.11
N THR A 501 37.41 -0.79 36.64
CA THR A 501 36.84 -2.13 36.51
C THR A 501 36.72 -2.59 35.07
N ASN A 502 36.57 -1.66 34.12
CA ASN A 502 36.48 -1.94 32.69
C ASN A 502 37.58 -1.14 31.95
N PRO A 503 38.81 -1.67 31.80
CA PRO A 503 39.97 -0.88 31.37
C PRO A 503 39.89 -0.33 29.94
N THR A 504 38.89 -0.73 29.16
CA THR A 504 38.60 -0.18 27.83
C THR A 504 37.69 1.04 27.85
N HIS A 505 37.03 1.35 28.97
CA HIS A 505 36.10 2.47 29.12
C HIS A 505 36.81 3.79 29.38
N PHE A 506 36.10 4.89 29.15
CA PHE A 506 36.54 6.25 29.36
C PHE A 506 35.54 7.02 30.24
N ASP A 507 35.85 7.17 31.53
CA ASP A 507 34.96 7.77 32.56
C ASP A 507 34.47 9.22 32.26
N THR A 508 35.02 9.87 31.24
CA THR A 508 34.67 11.22 30.78
C THR A 508 33.81 11.25 29.52
N ALA A 509 33.48 10.08 28.96
CA ALA A 509 32.70 9.91 27.74
C ALA A 509 31.65 8.81 27.90
N TRP A 510 30.67 8.78 26.99
CA TRP A 510 29.74 7.68 26.88
C TRP A 510 30.38 6.54 26.09
N ASP A 511 30.48 5.35 26.68
CA ASP A 511 31.03 4.16 26.00
C ASP A 511 29.93 3.32 25.33
N PHE A 512 29.85 3.40 24.00
CA PHE A 512 28.86 2.69 23.18
C PHE A 512 29.48 1.48 22.48
N ALA A 513 28.65 0.47 22.19
CA ALA A 513 29.06 -0.72 21.45
C ALA A 513 28.73 -0.63 19.95
N GLY A 514 29.63 -1.17 19.13
CA GLY A 514 29.40 -1.47 17.74
C GLY A 514 28.41 -2.62 17.53
N ASN A 515 27.92 -2.73 16.31
CA ASN A 515 26.94 -3.73 15.92
C ASN A 515 27.63 -5.06 15.62
N GLY A 516 27.53 -6.03 16.53
CA GLY A 516 28.07 -7.38 16.34
C GLY A 516 29.57 -7.38 16.02
N THR A 517 29.96 -8.08 14.95
CA THR A 517 31.37 -8.18 14.53
C THR A 517 31.77 -7.16 13.48
N PHE A 518 30.96 -6.13 13.24
CA PHE A 518 31.30 -5.10 12.27
C PHE A 518 32.44 -4.22 12.79
N ALA A 519 33.30 -3.82 11.86
CA ALA A 519 34.51 -3.04 12.09
C ALA A 519 34.83 -2.21 10.85
N ILE A 520 35.75 -1.25 10.98
CA ILE A 520 36.15 -0.39 9.87
C ILE A 520 37.05 -1.21 8.96
N THR A 521 36.61 -1.40 7.71
CA THR A 521 37.50 -2.07 6.75
C THR A 521 38.60 -1.09 6.32
N TYR A 522 39.84 -1.39 6.71
CA TYR A 522 41.00 -0.52 6.48
C TYR A 522 41.38 -0.37 4.99
N SER A 523 40.74 0.57 4.32
CA SER A 523 40.93 0.99 2.93
C SER A 523 40.42 2.43 2.75
N SER A 524 40.30 2.96 1.53
CA SER A 524 39.52 4.20 1.35
C SER A 524 38.03 3.94 1.58
N ARG A 525 37.38 4.73 2.42
CA ARG A 525 36.00 4.56 2.93
C ARG A 525 35.41 5.92 3.32
N ILE A 526 34.08 6.00 3.37
CA ILE A 526 33.41 7.09 4.09
C ILE A 526 33.04 6.56 5.48
N ILE A 527 33.27 7.34 6.54
CA ILE A 527 32.65 7.12 7.84
C ILE A 527 31.65 8.25 8.05
N LEU A 528 30.42 7.92 8.45
CA LEU A 528 29.37 8.90 8.63
C LEU A 528 28.47 8.56 9.82
N VAL A 529 27.82 9.58 10.36
CA VAL A 529 26.74 9.44 11.34
C VAL A 529 25.43 9.94 10.72
N GLN A 530 24.35 9.20 10.95
CA GLN A 530 23.03 9.52 10.42
C GLN A 530 21.98 9.62 11.51
N ASP A 531 20.97 10.46 11.27
CA ASP A 531 19.77 10.51 12.08
C ASP A 531 18.82 9.32 11.81
N ALA A 532 17.77 9.21 12.62
CA ALA A 532 16.77 8.15 12.49
C ALA A 532 15.97 8.18 11.17
N ALA A 533 16.00 9.31 10.45
CA ALA A 533 15.40 9.46 9.11
C ALA A 533 16.40 9.14 7.98
N GLY A 534 17.65 8.82 8.31
CA GLY A 534 18.72 8.53 7.36
C GLY A 534 19.45 9.76 6.83
N ASN A 535 19.18 10.96 7.34
CA ASN A 535 19.94 12.15 6.96
C ASN A 535 21.33 12.10 7.59
N ILE A 536 22.34 12.55 6.84
CA ILE A 536 23.71 12.65 7.35
C ILE A 536 23.77 13.81 8.35
N GLN A 537 24.44 13.61 9.49
CA GLN A 537 24.79 14.68 10.41
C GLN A 537 26.24 15.15 10.19
N ASP A 538 27.16 14.19 10.03
CA ASP A 538 28.56 14.42 9.69
C ASP A 538 29.10 13.23 8.88
N ALA A 539 30.05 13.49 7.98
CA ALA A 539 30.66 12.47 7.15
C ALA A 539 32.09 12.84 6.76
N VAL A 540 32.98 11.85 6.78
CA VAL A 540 34.39 12.05 6.52
C VAL A 540 34.89 10.96 5.56
N PRO A 541 35.42 11.34 4.38
CA PRO A 541 36.14 10.43 3.51
C PRO A 541 37.56 10.21 4.04
N PHE A 542 37.86 8.96 4.36
CA PHE A 542 39.20 8.53 4.74
C PHE A 542 39.87 7.76 3.61
N ARG A 543 41.18 7.91 3.49
CA ARG A 543 42.00 7.14 2.55
C ARG A 543 43.25 6.51 3.13
N THR A 544 43.62 5.37 2.56
CA THR A 544 44.96 4.75 2.70
C THR A 544 45.83 5.05 1.48
N THR A 545 47.08 4.55 1.49
CA THR A 545 47.99 4.57 0.32
C THR A 545 47.65 3.51 -0.74
N GLY A 546 46.70 2.61 -0.47
CA GLY A 546 46.24 1.59 -1.42
C GLY A 546 45.32 2.17 -2.50
N ALA A 547 45.07 1.37 -3.55
CA ALA A 547 44.07 1.73 -4.55
C ALA A 547 42.67 1.82 -3.89
N PRO A 548 41.93 2.94 -4.03
CA PRO A 548 40.58 3.06 -3.49
C PRO A 548 39.62 2.04 -4.13
N PRO A 549 38.61 1.55 -3.39
CA PRO A 549 37.52 0.79 -3.98
C PRO A 549 36.82 1.57 -5.10
N ASN A 550 36.34 0.88 -6.14
CA ASN A 550 35.66 1.51 -7.28
C ASN A 550 34.42 2.34 -6.89
N ALA A 551 33.74 1.95 -5.81
CA ALA A 551 32.55 2.66 -5.33
C ALA A 551 32.87 3.94 -4.55
N PHE A 552 34.11 4.11 -4.06
CA PHE A 552 34.51 5.23 -3.19
C PHE A 552 34.19 6.62 -3.77
N PRO A 553 34.48 6.92 -5.06
CA PRO A 553 34.09 8.20 -5.65
C PRO A 553 32.59 8.49 -5.60
N GLY A 554 31.74 7.48 -5.83
CA GLY A 554 30.28 7.66 -5.78
C GLY A 554 29.80 7.98 -4.36
N HIS A 555 30.40 7.35 -3.36
CA HIS A 555 30.12 7.64 -1.95
C HIS A 555 30.57 9.05 -1.54
N LEU A 556 31.77 9.47 -1.96
CA LEU A 556 32.27 10.83 -1.74
C LEU A 556 31.36 11.88 -2.39
N GLN A 557 30.96 11.67 -3.64
CA GLN A 557 30.04 12.56 -4.34
C GLN A 557 28.70 12.69 -3.63
N ALA A 558 28.20 11.62 -3.00
CA ALA A 558 26.96 11.66 -2.24
C ALA A 558 27.06 12.57 -1.01
N ILE A 559 28.15 12.51 -0.26
CA ILE A 559 28.33 13.36 0.93
C ILE A 559 28.65 14.83 0.55
N GLN A 560 29.34 15.06 -0.58
CA GLN A 560 29.53 16.38 -1.15
C GLN A 560 28.21 17.01 -1.60
N ALA A 561 27.37 16.24 -2.30
CA ALA A 561 26.04 16.70 -2.73
C ALA A 561 25.11 16.99 -1.55
N ALA A 562 25.29 16.29 -0.43
CA ALA A 562 24.59 16.56 0.82
C ALA A 562 25.19 17.73 1.62
N GLY A 563 26.31 18.32 1.19
CA GLY A 563 26.94 19.47 1.84
C GLY A 563 27.80 19.13 3.07
N HIS A 564 28.18 17.86 3.26
CA HIS A 564 28.96 17.40 4.41
C HIS A 564 30.46 17.22 4.12
N TRP A 565 30.93 17.52 2.91
CA TRP A 565 32.35 17.51 2.59
C TRP A 565 32.72 18.51 1.52
N ASP A 566 33.86 19.18 1.72
CA ASP A 566 34.46 20.16 0.84
C ASP A 566 35.81 19.69 0.27
N PRO A 567 36.13 20.08 -0.98
CA PRO A 567 35.33 20.92 -1.88
C PRO A 567 34.08 20.19 -2.39
N VAL A 568 33.01 20.92 -2.75
CA VAL A 568 31.77 20.34 -3.29
C VAL A 568 31.96 19.52 -4.58
N ASP A 569 33.02 19.80 -5.33
CA ASP A 569 33.42 19.09 -6.53
C ASP A 569 34.95 19.22 -6.76
N CYS A 570 35.47 18.57 -7.81
CA CYS A 570 36.87 18.61 -8.19
C CYS A 570 37.01 19.39 -9.50
N ASP A 571 37.22 20.70 -9.38
CA ASP A 571 37.36 21.67 -10.48
C ASP A 571 36.10 21.77 -11.37
N GLY A 572 34.91 21.84 -10.75
CA GLY A 572 33.62 21.96 -11.44
C GLY A 572 33.07 20.64 -11.99
N ALA A 573 33.68 19.51 -11.63
CA ALA A 573 33.27 18.17 -12.05
C ALA A 573 33.29 17.18 -10.86
N PRO A 574 32.48 16.10 -10.90
CA PRO A 574 32.48 15.11 -9.83
C PRO A 574 33.87 14.53 -9.57
N CYS A 575 34.24 14.46 -8.29
CA CYS A 575 35.53 13.90 -7.88
C CYS A 575 35.63 12.42 -8.24
N THR A 576 36.67 12.03 -8.96
CA THR A 576 36.95 10.64 -9.35
C THR A 576 38.33 10.21 -8.88
N ASN A 577 38.66 8.92 -9.03
CA ASN A 577 40.02 8.43 -8.75
C ASN A 577 41.08 9.02 -9.70
N THR A 578 40.67 9.70 -10.79
CA THR A 578 41.57 10.25 -11.81
C THR A 578 41.32 11.74 -12.11
N SER A 579 40.44 12.41 -11.36
CA SER A 579 40.25 13.86 -11.47
C SER A 579 41.45 14.60 -10.89
N THR A 580 41.50 15.92 -11.09
CA THR A 580 42.47 16.80 -10.43
C THR A 580 41.69 17.93 -9.78
N PRO A 581 41.70 18.07 -8.43
CA PRO A 581 42.21 17.08 -7.48
C PRO A 581 41.48 15.72 -7.60
N SER A 582 42.12 14.62 -7.22
CA SER A 582 41.47 13.31 -7.17
C SER A 582 40.61 13.18 -5.92
N ALA A 583 39.67 12.23 -5.92
CA ALA A 583 38.90 11.87 -4.73
C ALA A 583 39.80 11.59 -3.51
N GLY A 584 40.97 10.98 -3.73
CA GLY A 584 41.94 10.75 -2.67
C GLY A 584 42.68 12.02 -2.21
N ASP A 585 42.93 12.98 -3.10
CA ASP A 585 43.64 14.21 -2.75
C ASP A 585 42.86 15.11 -1.80
N ILE A 586 41.53 14.98 -1.80
CA ILE A 586 40.63 15.75 -0.93
C ILE A 586 40.13 14.98 0.30
N SER A 587 40.64 13.77 0.53
CA SER A 587 40.22 12.90 1.64
C SER A 587 41.16 13.00 2.84
N ALA A 588 40.62 12.85 4.04
CA ALA A 588 41.41 12.70 5.27
C ALA A 588 42.34 11.47 5.15
N VAL A 589 43.59 11.61 5.58
CA VAL A 589 44.62 10.60 5.36
C VAL A 589 44.95 9.89 6.66
N TRP A 590 44.57 8.61 6.77
CA TRP A 590 44.97 7.76 7.90
C TRP A 590 46.20 6.90 7.62
N THR A 591 47.08 7.39 6.75
CA THR A 591 48.40 6.77 6.54
C THR A 591 49.26 6.98 7.78
N GLY A 592 49.73 5.90 8.40
CA GLY A 592 50.55 5.96 9.61
C GLY A 592 49.88 5.32 10.84
N ILE A 593 48.63 4.91 10.73
CA ILE A 593 47.98 4.05 11.73
C ILE A 593 48.63 2.65 11.65
N PRO A 594 49.20 2.12 12.76
CA PRO A 594 49.86 0.82 12.75
C PRO A 594 48.87 -0.31 12.53
N ARG A 595 49.39 -1.47 12.12
CA ARG A 595 48.64 -2.73 12.20
C ARG A 595 48.56 -3.17 13.66
N ASP A 596 47.39 -3.70 14.03
CA ASP A 596 47.12 -4.14 15.40
C ASP A 596 47.18 -2.97 16.37
N ALA A 597 46.62 -1.82 15.95
CA ALA A 597 46.53 -0.62 16.77
C ALA A 597 45.77 -0.89 18.09
N ASP A 598 46.11 -0.13 19.11
CA ASP A 598 45.47 -0.13 20.43
C ASP A 598 45.12 1.29 20.87
N THR A 599 44.46 1.43 22.02
CA THR A 599 43.99 2.73 22.55
C THR A 599 45.10 3.77 22.78
N THR A 600 46.38 3.38 22.73
CA THR A 600 47.53 4.29 22.87
C THR A 600 48.22 4.61 21.55
N SER A 601 47.90 3.86 20.50
CA SER A 601 48.43 4.05 19.16
C SER A 601 47.88 5.33 18.53
N ASN A 602 48.63 5.92 17.60
CA ASN A 602 48.14 7.08 16.86
C ASN A 602 46.79 6.77 16.19
N SER A 603 45.91 7.77 16.18
CA SER A 603 44.59 7.80 15.55
C SER A 603 44.55 8.92 14.50
N VAL A 604 43.45 9.02 13.76
CA VAL A 604 43.16 10.20 12.93
C VAL A 604 42.10 11.02 13.59
N ARG A 605 42.40 12.29 13.83
CA ARG A 605 41.58 13.15 14.65
C ARG A 605 41.45 14.55 14.07
N ARG A 606 40.40 15.24 14.49
CA ARG A 606 40.26 16.67 14.23
C ARG A 606 41.35 17.45 14.97
N ILE A 607 41.94 18.46 14.33
CA ILE A 607 43.03 19.27 14.90
C ILE A 607 42.56 20.62 15.47
N SER A 608 41.30 20.97 15.27
CA SER A 608 40.65 22.20 15.76
C SER A 608 39.16 21.98 16.00
N ALA A 609 38.56 22.86 16.80
CA ALA A 609 37.10 22.91 17.00
C ALA A 609 36.36 23.42 15.76
N ASP A 610 37.06 24.19 14.92
CA ASP A 610 36.55 24.65 13.63
C ASP A 610 36.40 23.46 12.69
N ASP A 611 35.25 23.38 12.04
CA ASP A 611 34.89 22.35 11.07
C ASP A 611 34.66 23.02 9.72
N THR A 612 35.60 22.79 8.81
CA THR A 612 35.53 23.28 7.43
C THR A 612 35.01 22.20 6.49
N ASN A 613 34.52 21.08 7.03
CA ASN A 613 34.12 19.88 6.29
C ASN A 613 35.21 19.42 5.32
N SER A 614 36.49 19.58 5.65
CA SER A 614 37.55 19.31 4.67
C SER A 614 38.75 18.59 5.26
N LEU A 615 39.63 18.11 4.39
CA LEU A 615 40.81 17.34 4.79
C LEU A 615 41.73 18.10 5.76
N VAL A 616 41.70 19.44 5.77
CA VAL A 616 42.58 20.27 6.60
C VAL A 616 42.22 20.19 8.07
N ASP A 617 41.00 19.75 8.38
CA ASP A 617 40.53 19.57 9.74
C ASP A 617 41.17 18.34 10.39
N TRP A 618 41.80 17.43 9.63
CA TRP A 618 42.20 16.10 10.09
C TRP A 618 43.71 15.86 10.03
N ALA A 619 44.26 15.23 11.07
CA ALA A 619 45.64 14.75 11.08
C ALA A 619 45.81 13.45 11.87
N VAL A 620 46.85 12.70 11.54
CA VAL A 620 47.31 11.56 12.35
C VAL A 620 48.09 12.09 13.56
N GLY A 621 47.75 11.64 14.76
CA GLY A 621 48.40 12.07 16.00
C GLY A 621 48.18 11.11 17.17
N ALA A 622 48.74 11.46 18.33
CA ALA A 622 48.47 10.73 19.57
C ALA A 622 46.96 10.79 19.88
N PRO A 623 46.37 9.72 20.41
CA PRO A 623 44.92 9.66 20.60
C PRO A 623 44.43 10.54 21.75
N SER A 624 43.15 10.91 21.71
CA SER A 624 42.49 11.80 22.69
C SER A 624 41.26 11.19 23.34
N TRP A 625 41.05 9.88 23.16
CA TRP A 625 39.84 9.17 23.52
C TRP A 625 39.20 9.61 24.84
N GLY A 626 37.93 9.99 24.74
CA GLY A 626 37.10 10.36 25.87
C GLY A 626 37.30 11.80 26.35
N LEU A 627 38.14 12.57 25.67
CA LEU A 627 38.33 14.01 25.90
C LEU A 627 38.06 14.75 24.60
N PRO A 628 37.66 16.03 24.65
CA PRO A 628 37.64 16.86 23.47
C PRO A 628 38.99 16.80 22.76
N ASN A 629 38.95 16.58 21.45
CA ASN A 629 40.05 16.92 20.57
C ASN A 629 40.36 18.44 20.70
N PHE A 630 41.50 18.92 20.19
CA PHE A 630 41.98 20.33 20.17
C PHE A 630 42.52 20.99 21.47
#